data_AF-A0A7K4DBL2-F1
#
_entry.id   AF-A0A7K4DBL2-F1
#
_cell.length_a   1.000
_cell.length_b   1.000
_cell.length_c   1.000
_cell.angle_alpha   90.00
_cell.angle_beta   90.00
_cell.angle_gamma   90.00
#
_symmetry.space_group_name_H-M   'P 1'
#
loop_
_entity.id
_entity.type
_entity.pdbx_description
1 polymer ?
#
loop_
_entity_poly.entity_id
_entity_poly.type
_entity_poly.pdbx_seq_one_letter_code
_entity_poly.pdbx_strand_id
1 'polypeptide(L)'
;MDVKLNQLISTVSANLGLRYRTVSDYYSYKSIKNTARVKNGILYVKVSDKLKDAPDDILEAMAYVLLSKIKGNRISPRYKRIYNDYIHSIIINDTSNLARGVHKPNGNYFDLENIFDKVNEKYLSNEIPKPSLRWSN
;
A
#
# COMPACT_ATOMS: atom_id res chain seq x y z
N MET A 1 19.13 2.99 9.45
CA MET A 1 18.15 3.79 10.19
C MET A 1 18.01 5.11 9.48
N ASP A 2 16.92 5.29 8.76
CA ASP A 2 16.64 6.53 8.05
C ASP A 2 16.27 7.67 9.03
N VAL A 3 17.06 8.74 9.04
CA VAL A 3 16.93 9.84 10.02
C VAL A 3 15.64 10.61 9.82
N LYS A 4 15.28 10.90 8.57
CA LYS A 4 14.09 11.69 8.23
C LYS A 4 12.82 10.92 8.60
N LEU A 5 12.74 9.66 8.20
CA LEU A 5 11.63 8.79 8.57
C LEU A 5 11.51 8.65 10.08
N ASN A 6 12.63 8.50 10.80
CA ASN A 6 12.60 8.38 12.25
C ASN A 6 12.09 9.62 12.96
N GLN A 7 12.54 10.79 12.53
CA GLN A 7 12.04 12.05 13.06
C GLN A 7 10.54 12.20 12.82
N LEU A 8 10.06 11.91 11.60
CA LEU A 8 8.64 11.98 11.27
C LEU A 8 7.79 11.03 12.14
N ILE A 9 8.17 9.75 12.25
CA ILE A 9 7.44 8.79 13.10
C ILE A 9 7.48 9.23 14.56
N SER A 10 8.62 9.74 15.03
CA SER A 10 8.77 10.23 16.41
C SER A 10 7.85 11.41 16.70
N THR A 11 7.74 12.37 15.78
CA THR A 11 6.83 13.52 15.89
C THR A 11 5.38 13.06 15.96
N VAL A 12 4.95 12.17 15.05
CA VAL A 12 3.56 11.65 15.05
C VAL A 12 3.26 10.84 16.31
N SER A 13 4.23 10.04 16.77
CA SER A 13 4.16 9.29 18.04
C SER A 13 3.92 10.24 19.23
N ALA A 14 4.70 11.33 19.31
CA ALA A 14 4.55 12.35 20.33
C ALA A 14 3.19 13.07 20.27
N ASN A 15 2.72 13.43 19.06
CA ASN A 15 1.41 14.05 18.85
C ASN A 15 0.25 13.13 19.29
N LEU A 16 0.43 11.82 19.16
CA LEU A 16 -0.50 10.82 19.67
C LEU A 16 -0.31 10.53 21.16
N GLY A 17 0.64 11.15 21.85
CA GLY A 17 0.93 10.90 23.26
C GLY A 17 1.58 9.54 23.56
N LEU A 18 2.13 8.88 22.54
CA LEU A 18 2.91 7.65 22.70
C LEU A 18 4.34 8.00 23.13
N ARG A 19 4.72 7.61 24.35
CA ARG A 19 6.04 7.90 24.93
C ARG A 19 7.00 6.72 24.79
N TYR A 20 7.16 6.24 23.56
CA TYR A 20 8.12 5.19 23.25
C TYR A 20 9.32 5.75 22.50
N ARG A 21 10.50 5.18 22.73
CA ARG A 21 11.64 5.43 21.85
C ARG A 21 11.32 4.86 20.47
N THR A 22 11.47 5.66 19.43
CA THR A 22 11.11 5.27 18.07
C THR A 22 12.33 4.75 17.31
N VAL A 23 12.20 3.59 16.66
CA VAL A 23 13.17 3.07 15.71
C VAL A 23 12.43 2.72 14.43
N SER A 24 12.81 3.35 13.33
CA SER A 24 12.17 3.15 12.04
C SER A 24 13.18 3.05 10.92
N ASP A 25 12.86 2.23 9.93
CA ASP A 25 13.68 2.07 8.73
C ASP A 25 12.86 1.56 7.55
N TYR A 26 13.43 1.71 6.37
CA TYR A 26 12.91 1.14 5.14
C TYR A 26 13.42 -0.29 4.95
N TYR A 27 12.54 -1.17 4.48
CA TYR A 27 12.84 -2.57 4.19
C TYR A 27 12.37 -2.92 2.81
N SER A 28 13.14 -3.77 2.13
CA SER A 28 12.73 -4.29 0.83
C SER A 28 11.65 -5.34 1.00
N TYR A 29 10.45 -5.01 0.50
CA TYR A 29 9.31 -5.91 0.50
C TYR A 29 8.80 -6.15 -0.93
N LYS A 30 8.30 -7.37 -1.18
CA LYS A 30 7.66 -7.71 -2.46
C LYS A 30 6.37 -6.91 -2.70
N SER A 31 5.64 -6.61 -1.63
CA SER A 31 4.40 -5.82 -1.63
C SER A 31 4.52 -4.62 -0.69
N ILE A 32 3.68 -3.61 -0.86
CA ILE A 32 3.69 -2.43 0.03
C ILE A 32 3.17 -2.87 1.41
N LYS A 33 4.10 -3.10 2.33
CA LYS A 33 3.80 -3.55 3.70
C LYS A 33 4.45 -2.62 4.70
N ASN A 34 3.63 -2.05 5.58
CA ASN A 34 4.06 -1.20 6.68
C ASN A 34 3.57 -1.78 8.00
N THR A 35 4.45 -1.87 8.99
CA THR A 35 4.12 -2.46 10.29
C THR A 35 4.68 -1.61 11.42
N ALA A 36 3.94 -1.54 12.52
CA ALA A 36 4.38 -0.89 13.74
C ALA A 36 4.14 -1.84 14.92
N ARG A 37 5.09 -1.93 15.84
CA ARG A 37 4.98 -2.76 17.04
C ARG A 37 5.74 -2.13 18.20
N VAL A 38 5.24 -2.31 19.42
CA VAL A 38 5.96 -1.94 20.64
C VAL A 38 6.60 -3.19 21.22
N LYS A 39 7.90 -3.15 21.52
CA LYS A 39 8.62 -4.21 22.23
C LYS A 39 9.65 -3.59 23.15
N ASN A 40 9.65 -3.96 24.43
CA ASN A 40 10.59 -3.48 25.44
C ASN A 40 10.68 -1.94 25.50
N GLY A 41 9.53 -1.25 25.45
CA GLY A 41 9.47 0.23 25.48
C GLY A 41 9.93 0.93 24.20
N ILE A 42 10.23 0.18 23.13
CA ILE A 42 10.65 0.70 21.83
C ILE A 42 9.54 0.48 20.81
N LEU A 43 9.17 1.54 20.10
CA LEU A 43 8.27 1.52 18.95
C LEU A 43 9.10 1.24 17.69
N TYR A 44 8.95 0.03 17.16
CA TYR A 44 9.57 -0.38 15.90
C TYR A 44 8.60 -0.15 14.76
N VAL A 45 8.98 0.66 13.77
CA VAL A 45 8.21 0.87 12.55
C VAL A 45 9.02 0.40 11.34
N LYS A 46 8.48 -0.57 10.61
CA LYS A 46 9.06 -1.04 9.34
C LYS A 46 8.22 -0.50 8.20
N VAL A 47 8.87 0.21 7.29
CA VAL A 47 8.23 0.84 6.14
C VAL A 47 8.74 0.17 4.87
N SER A 48 7.86 -0.04 3.89
CA SER A 48 8.25 -0.53 2.57
C SER A 48 9.16 0.48 1.87
N ASP A 49 10.23 -0.01 1.27
CA ASP A 49 11.10 0.75 0.36
C ASP A 49 10.33 1.47 -0.78
N LYS A 50 9.20 0.92 -1.22
CA LYS A 50 8.26 1.57 -2.16
C LYS A 50 7.71 2.93 -1.70
N LEU A 51 7.88 3.30 -0.43
CA LEU A 51 7.49 4.60 0.13
C LEU A 51 8.69 5.54 0.39
N LYS A 52 9.89 5.22 -0.10
CA LYS A 52 11.07 6.10 0.08
C LYS A 52 10.87 7.48 -0.56
N ASP A 53 10.27 7.51 -1.74
CA ASP A 53 10.04 8.74 -2.51
C ASP A 53 8.65 9.33 -2.25
N ALA A 54 7.94 8.84 -1.23
CA ALA A 54 6.61 9.34 -0.89
C ALA A 54 6.72 10.76 -0.29
N PRO A 55 5.77 11.66 -0.63
CA PRO A 55 5.69 12.97 0.01
C PRO A 55 5.54 12.86 1.53
N ASP A 56 6.02 13.85 2.26
CA ASP A 56 6.03 13.83 3.73
C ASP A 56 4.61 13.72 4.31
N ASP A 57 3.62 14.39 3.71
CA ASP A 57 2.21 14.31 4.08
C ASP A 57 1.66 12.86 4.00
N ILE A 58 2.16 12.07 3.04
CA ILE A 58 1.77 10.66 2.89
C ILE A 58 2.42 9.81 3.98
N LEU A 59 3.70 10.04 4.26
CA LEU A 59 4.41 9.35 5.34
C LEU A 59 3.80 9.67 6.70
N GLU A 60 3.38 10.91 6.90
CA GLU A 60 2.67 11.37 8.09
C GLU A 60 1.30 10.67 8.20
N ALA A 61 0.52 10.64 7.13
CA ALA A 61 -0.76 9.93 7.08
C ALA A 61 -0.60 8.43 7.38
N MET A 62 0.43 7.78 6.80
CA MET A 62 0.79 6.39 7.10
C MET A 62 1.09 6.21 8.60
N ALA A 63 1.91 7.10 9.17
CA ALA A 63 2.27 7.05 10.58
C ALA A 63 1.03 7.15 11.48
N TYR A 64 0.13 8.11 11.22
CA TYR A 64 -1.12 8.25 11.97
C TYR A 64 -2.00 6.99 11.88
N VAL A 65 -2.10 6.39 10.69
CA VAL A 65 -2.86 5.15 10.49
C VAL A 65 -2.27 3.99 11.31
N LEU A 66 -0.94 3.84 11.35
CA LEU A 66 -0.28 2.76 12.08
C LEU A 66 -0.32 2.97 13.59
N LEU A 67 0.02 4.18 14.04
CA LEU A 67 0.18 4.48 15.46
C LEU A 67 -1.16 4.64 16.18
N SER A 68 -2.22 5.08 15.49
CA SER A 68 -3.58 5.06 16.06
C SER A 68 -4.02 3.64 16.44
N LYS A 69 -3.62 2.63 15.66
CA LYS A 69 -3.89 1.22 15.99
C LYS A 69 -3.15 0.76 17.24
N ILE A 70 -1.91 1.20 17.43
CA ILE A 70 -1.13 0.92 18.65
C ILE A 70 -1.78 1.56 19.87
N LYS A 71 -2.25 2.80 19.73
CA LYS A 71 -2.90 3.54 20.82
C LYS A 71 -4.31 3.00 21.14
N GLY A 72 -4.95 2.29 20.22
CA GLY A 72 -6.36 1.90 20.34
C GLY A 72 -7.34 3.03 20.00
N ASN A 73 -6.88 4.08 19.31
CA ASN A 73 -7.71 5.21 18.90
C ASN A 73 -8.42 4.94 17.57
N ARG A 74 -9.57 5.59 17.36
CA ARG A 74 -10.20 5.65 16.04
C ARG A 74 -9.28 6.36 15.05
N ILE A 75 -9.04 5.72 13.91
CA ILE A 75 -8.22 6.28 12.84
C ILE A 75 -8.99 7.43 12.18
N SER A 76 -8.37 8.61 12.07
CA SER A 76 -8.95 9.74 11.34
C SER A 76 -9.22 9.36 9.88
N PRO A 77 -10.46 9.54 9.37
CA PRO A 77 -10.80 9.23 7.99
C PRO A 77 -9.93 9.97 6.97
N ARG A 78 -9.49 11.19 7.30
CA ARG A 78 -8.62 12.02 6.45
C ARG A 78 -7.29 11.33 6.17
N TYR A 79 -6.56 10.91 7.22
CA TYR A 79 -5.27 10.25 7.07
C TYR A 79 -5.41 8.89 6.37
N LYS A 80 -6.46 8.13 6.70
CA LYS A 80 -6.74 6.86 6.03
C LYS A 80 -6.97 7.04 4.52
N ARG A 81 -7.74 8.05 4.13
CA ARG A 81 -8.03 8.36 2.72
C ARG A 81 -6.77 8.76 1.97
N ILE A 82 -6.07 9.79 2.44
CA ILE A 82 -4.85 10.32 1.79
C ILE A 82 -3.82 9.20 1.58
N TYR A 83 -3.57 8.40 2.62
CA TYR A 83 -2.65 7.28 2.52
C TYR A 83 -3.14 6.21 1.53
N ASN A 84 -4.41 5.81 1.60
CA ASN A 84 -4.96 4.79 0.70
C ASN A 84 -4.94 5.24 -0.76
N ASP A 85 -5.33 6.49 -1.06
CA ASP A 85 -5.36 7.04 -2.41
C ASP A 85 -3.96 6.99 -3.04
N TYR A 86 -2.92 7.31 -2.25
CA TYR A 86 -1.52 7.20 -2.70
C TYR A 86 -1.07 5.73 -2.88
N ILE A 87 -1.45 4.82 -1.98
CA ILE A 87 -1.14 3.40 -2.16
C ILE A 87 -1.79 2.85 -3.42
N HIS A 88 -3.04 3.24 -3.70
CA HIS A 88 -3.72 2.86 -4.93
C HIS A 88 -3.02 3.41 -6.17
N SER A 89 -2.55 4.67 -6.15
CA SER A 89 -1.81 5.23 -7.27
C SER A 89 -0.49 4.51 -7.52
N ILE A 90 0.26 4.13 -6.46
CA ILE A 90 1.46 3.30 -6.61
C ILE A 90 1.09 1.96 -7.24
N ILE A 91 0.07 1.27 -6.74
CA ILE A 91 -0.31 -0.06 -7.23
C ILE A 91 -0.73 -0.01 -8.71
N ILE A 92 -1.49 1.01 -9.11
CA ILE A 92 -1.93 1.21 -10.50
C ILE A 92 -0.73 1.51 -11.41
N ASN A 93 0.23 2.31 -10.92
CA ASN A 93 1.42 2.71 -11.69
C ASN A 93 2.57 1.68 -11.61
N ASP A 94 2.46 0.63 -10.77
CA ASP A 94 3.48 -0.39 -10.59
C ASP A 94 3.48 -1.37 -11.79
N THR A 95 4.14 -0.94 -12.86
CA THR A 95 4.36 -1.74 -14.08
C THR A 95 5.29 -2.93 -13.83
N SER A 96 5.94 -3.05 -12.67
CA SER A 96 6.87 -4.16 -12.39
C SER A 96 6.17 -5.51 -12.23
N ASN A 97 4.86 -5.50 -11.93
CA ASN A 97 4.00 -6.69 -11.97
C ASN A 97 3.64 -7.11 -13.41
N LEU A 98 3.90 -6.27 -14.42
CA LEU A 98 3.64 -6.64 -15.81
C LEU A 98 4.65 -7.68 -16.33
N ALA A 99 5.84 -7.76 -15.72
CA ALA A 99 6.99 -8.51 -16.24
C ALA A 99 7.33 -9.83 -15.53
N ARG A 100 6.65 -10.20 -14.42
CA ARG A 100 6.99 -11.43 -13.66
C ARG A 100 5.83 -12.42 -13.62
N GLY A 101 6.00 -13.52 -14.35
CA GLY A 101 5.06 -14.65 -14.40
C GLY A 101 3.95 -14.44 -15.43
N VAL A 102 4.27 -14.59 -16.71
CA VAL A 102 3.28 -14.48 -17.80
C VAL A 102 2.40 -15.73 -17.78
N HIS A 103 1.37 -15.75 -16.94
CA HIS A 103 0.21 -16.60 -17.24
C HIS A 103 -0.56 -15.90 -18.36
N LYS A 104 -0.62 -16.56 -19.52
CA LYS A 104 -1.43 -16.10 -20.65
C LYS A 104 -2.89 -15.91 -20.20
N PRO A 105 -3.69 -15.09 -20.90
CA PRO A 105 -5.13 -14.95 -20.62
C PRO A 105 -5.88 -16.29 -20.56
N ASN A 106 -5.34 -17.31 -21.24
CA ASN A 106 -5.73 -18.71 -21.16
C ASN A 106 -5.33 -19.33 -19.83
N GLY A 107 -6.31 -19.49 -18.93
CA GLY A 107 -6.20 -20.41 -17.81
C GLY A 107 -6.44 -21.86 -18.26
N ASN A 108 -6.21 -22.82 -17.35
CA ASN A 108 -6.41 -24.25 -17.66
C ASN A 108 -7.87 -24.60 -17.98
N TYR A 109 -8.83 -23.81 -17.50
CA TYR A 109 -10.27 -24.06 -17.67
C TYR A 109 -11.02 -22.90 -18.34
N PHE A 110 -10.51 -21.67 -18.21
CA PHE A 110 -11.20 -20.46 -18.65
C PHE A 110 -10.24 -19.49 -19.32
N ASP A 111 -10.71 -18.89 -20.41
CA ASP A 111 -10.00 -17.83 -21.14
C ASP A 111 -10.61 -16.48 -20.77
N LEU A 112 -9.79 -15.59 -20.20
CA LEU A 112 -10.23 -14.26 -19.79
C LEU A 112 -10.62 -13.39 -20.98
N GLU A 113 -10.03 -13.57 -22.15
CA GLU A 113 -10.42 -12.79 -23.33
C GLU A 113 -11.85 -13.12 -23.73
N ASN A 114 -12.19 -14.41 -23.77
CA ASN A 114 -13.54 -14.87 -24.10
C ASN A 114 -14.56 -14.43 -23.03
N ILE A 115 -14.19 -14.47 -21.74
CA ILE A 115 -15.05 -13.99 -20.67
C ILE A 115 -15.29 -12.47 -20.82
N PHE A 116 -14.23 -11.70 -21.06
CA PHE A 116 -14.33 -10.25 -21.22
C PHE A 116 -15.20 -9.90 -22.43
N ASP A 117 -14.99 -10.53 -23.57
CA ASP A 117 -15.76 -10.27 -24.79
C ASP A 117 -17.25 -10.51 -24.56
N LYS A 118 -17.61 -11.64 -23.92
CA LYS A 118 -19.01 -11.94 -23.57
C LYS A 118 -19.62 -10.92 -22.62
N VAL A 119 -18.86 -10.43 -21.64
CA VAL A 119 -19.36 -9.43 -20.69
C VAL A 119 -19.48 -8.06 -21.35
N ASN A 120 -18.50 -7.68 -22.16
CA ASN A 120 -18.46 -6.40 -22.85
C ASN A 120 -19.58 -6.30 -23.89
N GLU A 121 -19.84 -7.39 -24.62
CA GLU A 121 -20.95 -7.48 -25.56
C GLU A 121 -22.29 -7.43 -24.82
N LYS A 122 -22.47 -8.25 -23.78
CA LYS A 122 -23.76 -8.44 -23.14
C LYS A 122 -24.21 -7.26 -22.27
N TYR A 123 -23.27 -6.55 -21.65
CA TYR A 123 -23.59 -5.55 -20.63
C TYR A 123 -23.07 -4.15 -20.93
N LEU A 124 -22.14 -4.00 -21.88
CA LEU A 124 -21.39 -2.76 -22.08
C LEU A 124 -21.36 -2.32 -23.55
N SER A 125 -22.16 -2.93 -24.42
CA SER A 125 -22.29 -2.58 -25.85
C SER A 125 -20.95 -2.50 -26.59
N ASN A 126 -19.93 -3.24 -26.14
CA ASN A 126 -18.54 -3.17 -26.62
C ASN A 126 -17.88 -1.77 -26.52
N GLU A 127 -18.34 -0.91 -25.62
CA GLU A 127 -17.79 0.43 -25.42
C GLU A 127 -16.46 0.42 -24.64
N ILE A 128 -16.16 -0.66 -23.92
CA ILE A 128 -14.90 -0.76 -23.17
C ILE A 128 -13.80 -1.33 -24.07
N PRO A 129 -12.71 -0.59 -24.33
CA PRO A 129 -11.56 -1.14 -25.04
C PRO A 129 -10.91 -2.26 -24.21
N LYS A 130 -10.59 -3.38 -24.87
CA LYS A 130 -10.08 -4.59 -24.20
C LYS A 130 -8.77 -4.28 -23.45
N PRO A 131 -8.74 -4.37 -22.11
CA PRO A 131 -7.53 -4.15 -21.34
C PRO A 131 -6.59 -5.37 -21.43
N SER A 132 -5.35 -5.24 -20.96
CA SER A 132 -4.45 -6.39 -20.79
C SER A 132 -4.96 -7.29 -19.67
N LEU A 133 -5.59 -8.41 -20.03
CA LEU A 133 -6.18 -9.38 -19.09
C LEU A 133 -5.14 -10.42 -18.64
N ARG A 134 -5.23 -10.82 -17.37
CA ARG A 134 -4.36 -11.83 -16.76
C ARG A 134 -5.02 -12.45 -15.53
N TRP A 135 -4.75 -13.73 -15.28
CA TRP A 135 -5.15 -14.37 -14.02
C TRP A 135 -4.24 -13.90 -12.88
N SER A 136 -4.83 -13.55 -11.74
CA SER A 136 -4.09 -13.32 -10.51
C SER A 136 -3.69 -14.66 -9.87
N ASN A 137 -2.47 -14.73 -9.33
CA ASN A 137 -2.02 -15.86 -8.52
C ASN A 137 -2.37 -15.64 -7.04
#